data_AF-A0A7W8VJ17-F1
#
_entry.id   AF-A0A7W8VJ17-F1
#
_cell.length_a   1.000
_cell.length_b   1.000
_cell.length_c   1.000
_cell.angle_alpha   90.00
_cell.angle_beta   90.00
_cell.angle_gamma   90.00
#
_symmetry.space_group_name_H-M   'P 1'
#
loop_
_entity.id
_entity.type
_entity.pdbx_description
1 polymer ?
#
loop_
_entity_poly.entity_id
_entity_poly.type
_entity_poly.pdbx_seq_one_letter_code
_entity_poly.pdbx_strand_id
1 'polypeptide(L)'
;MINRTTKFLMSCCLMAGISFIFINGADAQELIIPADVSAKAAEYTAALKLDDAAKSKRVESVVAIHMTQVKDWHNAHPATTVPAGINPVTGSKLTELDRTIIADSAMPETVHKDLMEGLRKELSTEQVEAILDKYTIGKVDFTMKGYKAIVPDLTTAEEAKILGFLKEGREMAVDYKNMKQISAIFEIYKTKSEQFLNNNGRNWRTLYSDYTKKIKAEKANKKQ
;
A
#
# COMPACT_ATOMS: atom_id res chain seq x y z
N MET A 1 -75.33 -40.22 -20.54
CA MET A 1 -76.63 -39.50 -20.41
C MET A 1 -76.38 -38.15 -19.75
N ILE A 2 -76.79 -37.07 -20.45
CA ILE A 2 -77.24 -35.76 -19.92
C ILE A 2 -76.20 -34.99 -19.06
N ASN A 3 -75.35 -34.14 -19.65
CA ASN A 3 -75.60 -32.75 -20.10
C ASN A 3 -76.11 -31.79 -19.00
N ARG A 4 -75.24 -30.87 -18.56
CA ARG A 4 -75.66 -29.57 -18.00
C ARG A 4 -74.57 -28.52 -18.22
N THR A 5 -74.76 -27.78 -19.31
CA THR A 5 -74.41 -26.38 -19.53
C THR A 5 -74.48 -25.51 -18.27
N THR A 6 -73.49 -24.64 -18.02
CA THR A 6 -73.67 -23.17 -18.10
C THR A 6 -72.39 -22.36 -17.90
N LYS A 7 -72.25 -21.34 -18.78
CA LYS A 7 -71.69 -20.00 -18.58
C LYS A 7 -70.16 -19.82 -18.54
N PHE A 8 -69.65 -19.59 -19.75
CA PHE A 8 -68.65 -18.57 -20.07
C PHE A 8 -68.89 -17.26 -19.30
N LEU A 9 -67.89 -16.81 -18.53
CA LEU A 9 -67.72 -15.39 -18.21
C LEU A 9 -66.25 -15.05 -18.42
N MET A 10 -66.01 -14.42 -19.57
CA MET A 10 -64.77 -13.79 -19.96
C MET A 10 -64.59 -12.53 -19.12
N SER A 11 -63.74 -12.59 -18.09
CA SER A 11 -63.32 -11.43 -17.31
C SER A 11 -61.87 -11.11 -17.66
N CYS A 12 -61.72 -10.05 -18.43
CA CYS A 12 -60.46 -9.44 -18.84
C CYS A 12 -59.91 -8.64 -17.65
N CYS A 13 -58.97 -9.20 -16.90
CA CYS A 13 -58.17 -8.44 -15.93
C CYS A 13 -56.73 -8.38 -16.43
N LEU A 14 -56.36 -7.23 -17.00
CA LEU A 14 -54.98 -6.77 -17.06
C LEU A 14 -54.46 -6.70 -15.62
N MET A 15 -53.64 -7.68 -15.21
CA MET A 15 -52.73 -7.53 -14.08
C MET A 15 -51.35 -7.26 -14.66
N ALA A 16 -50.96 -5.99 -14.57
CA ALA A 16 -49.62 -5.55 -14.89
C ALA A 16 -48.60 -6.36 -14.08
N GLY A 17 -47.67 -7.02 -14.79
CA GLY A 17 -46.54 -7.69 -14.18
C GLY A 17 -45.64 -6.65 -13.51
N ILE A 18 -45.62 -6.64 -12.18
CA ILE A 18 -44.57 -5.99 -11.42
C ILE A 18 -43.43 -7.00 -11.33
N SER A 19 -42.50 -6.92 -12.28
CA SER A 19 -41.19 -7.52 -12.13
C SER A 19 -40.48 -6.82 -10.97
N PHE A 20 -40.51 -7.44 -9.78
CA PHE A 20 -39.58 -7.07 -8.71
C PHE A 20 -38.17 -7.50 -9.14
N ILE A 21 -37.45 -6.57 -9.76
CA ILE A 21 -35.99 -6.65 -9.84
C ILE A 21 -35.50 -6.36 -8.43
N PHE A 22 -35.10 -7.40 -7.70
CA PHE A 22 -34.28 -7.24 -6.51
C PHE A 22 -32.91 -6.73 -6.98
N ILE A 23 -32.75 -5.40 -7.00
CA ILE A 23 -31.43 -4.78 -7.08
C ILE A 23 -30.77 -5.09 -5.73
N ASN A 24 -29.79 -6.01 -5.74
CA ASN A 24 -28.82 -6.11 -4.66
C ASN A 24 -27.97 -4.84 -4.67
N GLY A 25 -28.52 -3.74 -4.14
CA GLY A 25 -27.73 -2.62 -3.69
C GLY A 25 -27.08 -3.03 -2.39
N ALA A 26 -25.87 -3.59 -2.47
CA ALA A 26 -24.95 -3.41 -1.36
C ALA A 26 -24.83 -1.88 -1.21
N ASP A 27 -25.30 -1.34 -0.09
CA ASP A 27 -25.16 0.08 0.22
C ASP A 27 -23.71 0.47 0.03
N ALA A 28 -23.41 1.13 -1.09
CA ALA A 28 -22.15 1.83 -1.25
C ALA A 28 -22.26 3.03 -0.31
N GLN A 29 -21.89 2.81 0.96
CA GLN A 29 -21.70 3.89 1.91
C GLN A 29 -20.79 4.91 1.22
N GLU A 30 -21.30 6.13 1.02
CA GLU A 30 -20.52 7.20 0.41
C GLU A 30 -19.24 7.39 1.22
N LEU A 31 -18.08 7.26 0.57
CA LEU A 31 -16.78 7.41 1.22
C LEU A 31 -16.60 8.88 1.58
N ILE A 32 -16.72 9.20 2.87
CA ILE A 32 -16.49 10.57 3.36
C ILE A 32 -14.99 10.79 3.52
N ILE A 33 -14.42 11.66 2.70
CA ILE A 33 -13.01 12.06 2.79
C ILE A 33 -12.87 13.13 3.89
N PRO A 34 -12.14 12.86 4.99
CA PRO A 34 -11.91 13.85 6.04
C PRO A 34 -11.10 15.06 5.53
N ALA A 35 -11.36 16.24 6.08
CA ALA A 35 -10.70 17.48 5.64
C ALA A 35 -9.18 17.44 5.80
N ASP A 36 -8.67 16.81 6.86
CA ASP A 36 -7.23 16.62 7.10
C ASP A 36 -6.60 15.67 6.07
N VAL A 37 -7.33 14.62 5.66
CA VAL A 37 -6.87 13.71 4.60
C VAL A 37 -6.86 14.41 3.25
N SER A 38 -7.91 15.18 2.92
CA SER A 38 -7.96 15.99 1.70
C SER A 38 -6.80 16.99 1.64
N ALA A 39 -6.55 17.73 2.72
CA ALA A 39 -5.44 18.68 2.79
C ALA A 39 -4.08 18.01 2.57
N LYS A 40 -3.89 16.82 3.15
CA LYS A 40 -2.65 16.05 2.98
C LYS A 40 -2.48 15.50 1.57
N ALA A 41 -3.56 15.04 0.93
CA ALA A 41 -3.54 14.63 -0.47
C ALA A 41 -3.18 15.79 -1.41
N ALA A 42 -3.72 16.99 -1.16
CA ALA A 42 -3.35 18.20 -1.87
C ALA A 42 -1.86 18.54 -1.68
N GLU A 43 -1.33 18.43 -0.45
CA GLU A 43 0.10 18.63 -0.16
C GLU A 43 0.98 17.64 -0.95
N TYR A 44 0.60 16.37 -1.02
CA TYR A 44 1.37 15.34 -1.72
C TYR A 44 1.45 15.62 -3.21
N THR A 45 0.34 16.05 -3.80
CA THR A 45 0.21 16.27 -5.25
C THR A 45 0.73 17.64 -5.70
N ALA A 46 0.75 18.66 -4.83
CA ALA A 46 1.30 19.98 -5.14
C ALA A 46 2.76 19.93 -5.62
N ALA A 47 3.54 18.94 -5.17
CA ALA A 47 4.93 18.75 -5.59
C ALA A 47 5.07 18.42 -7.09
N LEU A 48 4.02 17.89 -7.73
CA LEU A 48 4.05 17.50 -9.14
C LEU A 48 3.95 18.67 -10.12
N LYS A 49 3.45 19.84 -9.66
CA LYS A 49 3.29 21.05 -10.48
C LYS A 49 2.61 20.77 -11.83
N LEU A 50 1.48 20.06 -11.80
CA LEU A 50 0.74 19.72 -13.01
C LEU A 50 0.00 20.97 -13.53
N ASP A 51 0.17 21.27 -14.82
CA ASP A 51 -0.46 22.44 -15.45
C ASP A 51 -1.97 22.25 -15.70
N ASP A 52 -2.43 21.00 -15.82
CA ASP A 52 -3.84 20.66 -16.02
C ASP A 52 -4.56 20.55 -14.67
N ALA A 53 -5.38 21.55 -14.34
CA ALA A 53 -6.14 21.60 -13.10
C ALA A 53 -7.13 20.43 -12.93
N ALA A 54 -7.71 19.93 -14.02
CA ALA A 54 -8.62 18.80 -13.97
C ALA A 54 -7.85 17.50 -13.67
N LYS A 55 -6.65 17.35 -14.27
CA LYS A 55 -5.73 16.26 -13.93
C LYS A 55 -5.30 16.32 -12.47
N SER A 56 -4.87 17.50 -11.99
CA SER A 56 -4.49 17.70 -10.58
C SER A 56 -5.58 17.24 -9.63
N LYS A 57 -6.83 17.64 -9.88
CA LYS A 57 -7.98 17.24 -9.05
C LYS A 57 -8.24 15.73 -9.08
N ARG A 58 -8.08 15.08 -10.24
CA ARG A 58 -8.23 13.61 -10.35
C ARG A 58 -7.14 12.89 -9.55
N VAL A 59 -5.89 13.32 -9.66
CA VAL A 59 -4.76 12.74 -8.91
C VAL A 59 -4.94 12.94 -7.41
N GLU A 60 -5.32 14.15 -6.97
CA GLU A 60 -5.63 14.43 -5.56
C GLU A 60 -6.76 13.55 -5.03
N SER A 61 -7.83 13.37 -5.81
CA SER A 61 -8.96 12.52 -5.43
C SER A 61 -8.53 11.05 -5.23
N VAL A 62 -7.73 10.50 -6.15
CA VAL A 62 -7.21 9.13 -6.05
C VAL A 62 -6.38 8.94 -4.78
N VAL A 63 -5.49 9.89 -4.46
CA VAL A 63 -4.67 9.86 -3.24
C VAL A 63 -5.56 9.97 -1.99
N ALA A 64 -6.51 10.90 -1.97
CA ALA A 64 -7.38 11.13 -0.81
C ALA A 64 -8.30 9.92 -0.51
N ILE A 65 -8.82 9.28 -1.56
CA ILE A 65 -9.63 8.05 -1.44
C ILE A 65 -8.81 6.93 -0.81
N HIS A 66 -7.62 6.65 -1.35
CA HIS A 66 -6.74 5.60 -0.84
C HIS A 66 -6.35 5.84 0.62
N MET A 67 -5.91 7.05 0.96
CA MET A 67 -5.54 7.40 2.33
C MET A 67 -6.72 7.25 3.31
N THR A 68 -7.93 7.56 2.85
CA THR A 68 -9.14 7.38 3.66
C THR A 68 -9.41 5.90 3.91
N GLN A 69 -9.36 5.07 2.86
CA GLN A 69 -9.57 3.62 2.94
C GLN A 69 -8.53 2.93 3.84
N VAL A 70 -7.24 3.24 3.67
CA VAL A 70 -6.16 2.71 4.55
C VAL A 70 -6.41 3.11 6.00
N LYS A 71 -6.76 4.38 6.25
CA LYS A 71 -7.04 4.89 7.60
C LYS A 71 -8.23 4.16 8.23
N ASP A 72 -9.32 4.01 7.48
CA ASP A 72 -10.56 3.41 7.98
C ASP A 72 -10.39 1.90 8.21
N TRP A 73 -9.72 1.21 7.28
CA TRP A 73 -9.36 -0.19 7.43
C TRP A 73 -8.56 -0.41 8.71
N HIS A 74 -7.46 0.32 8.88
CA HIS A 74 -6.60 0.20 10.05
C HIS A 74 -7.35 0.47 11.36
N ASN A 75 -8.23 1.48 11.38
CA ASN A 75 -9.00 1.81 12.57
C ASN A 75 -10.04 0.73 12.92
N ALA A 76 -10.63 0.09 11.90
CA ALA A 76 -11.60 -0.99 12.06
C ALA A 76 -10.96 -2.35 12.35
N HIS A 77 -9.66 -2.52 12.05
CA HIS A 77 -8.91 -3.77 12.21
C HIS A 77 -7.72 -3.59 13.17
N PRO A 78 -7.96 -3.27 14.45
CA PRO A 78 -6.87 -3.16 15.42
C PRO A 78 -6.15 -4.50 15.58
N ALA A 79 -4.92 -4.46 16.10
CA ALA A 79 -4.07 -5.63 16.33
C ALA A 79 -4.70 -6.73 17.21
N THR A 80 -5.79 -6.43 17.92
CA THR A 80 -6.56 -7.37 18.74
C THR A 80 -7.50 -8.27 17.94
N THR A 81 -7.80 -7.92 16.68
CA THR A 81 -8.56 -8.78 15.75
C THR A 81 -7.77 -10.02 15.32
N VAL A 82 -6.44 -9.93 15.36
CA VAL A 82 -5.53 -11.06 15.13
C VAL A 82 -5.22 -11.70 16.49
N PRO A 83 -5.50 -13.01 16.67
CA PRO A 83 -5.17 -13.71 17.91
C PRO A 83 -3.68 -13.65 18.25
N ALA A 84 -3.37 -13.73 19.55
CA ALA A 84 -2.00 -14.01 19.97
C ALA A 84 -1.52 -15.34 19.36
N GLY A 85 -0.25 -15.41 18.98
CA GLY A 85 0.31 -16.57 18.29
C GLY A 85 1.80 -16.43 18.08
N ILE A 86 2.35 -17.21 17.15
CA ILE A 86 3.76 -17.16 16.76
C ILE A 86 3.91 -16.76 15.29
N ASN A 87 5.04 -16.15 14.97
CA ASN A 87 5.50 -16.03 13.59
C ASN A 87 5.97 -17.43 13.12
N PRO A 88 5.40 -18.00 12.05
CA PRO A 88 5.71 -19.38 11.64
C PRO A 88 7.13 -19.53 11.06
N VAL A 89 7.76 -18.44 10.62
CA VAL A 89 9.13 -18.46 10.10
C VAL A 89 10.16 -18.47 11.24
N THR A 90 9.90 -17.74 12.32
CA THR A 90 10.88 -17.55 13.41
C THR A 90 10.55 -18.31 14.70
N GLY A 91 9.32 -18.82 14.84
CA GLY A 91 8.81 -19.43 16.07
C GLY A 91 8.58 -18.45 17.23
N SER A 92 8.90 -17.17 17.05
CA SER A 92 8.76 -16.14 18.08
C SER A 92 7.31 -15.70 18.23
N LYS A 93 6.92 -15.26 19.43
CA LYS A 93 5.57 -14.70 19.66
C LYS A 93 5.34 -13.48 18.76
N LEU A 94 4.13 -13.37 18.20
CA LEU A 94 3.71 -12.20 17.43
C LEU A 94 3.68 -10.98 18.33
N THR A 95 4.45 -9.96 17.95
CA THR A 95 4.40 -8.64 18.57
C THR A 95 3.10 -7.93 18.20
N GLU A 96 2.81 -6.81 18.85
CA GLU A 96 1.69 -5.96 18.45
C GLU A 96 1.83 -5.49 16.99
N LEU A 97 3.05 -5.09 16.59
CA LEU A 97 3.33 -4.65 15.22
C LEU A 97 3.07 -5.76 14.19
N ASP A 98 3.49 -6.99 14.48
CA ASP A 98 3.22 -8.13 13.58
C ASP A 98 1.72 -8.32 13.38
N ARG A 99 0.96 -8.28 14.47
CA ARG A 99 -0.51 -8.42 14.43
C ARG A 99 -1.18 -7.26 13.69
N THR A 100 -0.71 -6.04 13.86
CA THR A 100 -1.20 -4.89 13.07
C THR A 100 -0.91 -5.08 11.59
N ILE A 101 0.29 -5.52 11.21
CA ILE A 101 0.64 -5.75 9.80
C ILE A 101 -0.21 -6.87 9.20
N ILE A 102 -0.46 -7.95 9.95
CA ILE A 102 -1.34 -9.04 9.52
C ILE A 102 -2.76 -8.51 9.27
N ALA A 103 -3.32 -7.76 10.22
CA ALA A 103 -4.65 -7.18 10.11
C ALA A 103 -4.76 -6.24 8.89
N ASP A 104 -3.79 -5.34 8.71
CA ASP A 104 -3.78 -4.37 7.61
C ASP A 104 -3.51 -5.04 6.26
N SER A 105 -2.71 -6.12 6.21
CA SER A 105 -2.45 -6.88 4.98
C SER A 105 -3.67 -7.63 4.44
N ALA A 106 -4.73 -7.77 5.24
CA ALA A 106 -5.99 -8.36 4.80
C ALA A 106 -6.92 -7.37 4.09
N MET A 107 -6.51 -6.10 3.95
CA MET A 107 -7.24 -5.08 3.22
C MET A 107 -7.50 -5.53 1.76
N PRO A 108 -8.70 -5.27 1.20
CA PRO A 108 -9.01 -5.66 -0.17
C PRO A 108 -7.98 -5.12 -1.16
N GLU A 109 -7.49 -6.00 -2.04
CA GLU A 109 -6.48 -5.65 -3.05
C GLU A 109 -6.92 -4.51 -3.98
N THR A 110 -8.24 -4.29 -4.12
CA THR A 110 -8.79 -3.17 -4.89
C THR A 110 -8.33 -1.82 -4.37
N VAL A 111 -8.10 -1.66 -3.06
CA VAL A 111 -7.59 -0.37 -2.50
C VAL A 111 -6.24 -0.01 -3.11
N HIS A 112 -5.31 -0.97 -3.15
CA HIS A 112 -4.00 -0.79 -3.77
C HIS A 112 -4.12 -0.59 -5.29
N LYS A 113 -4.89 -1.47 -5.94
CA LYS A 113 -5.05 -1.48 -7.39
C LYS A 113 -5.62 -0.16 -7.91
N ASP A 114 -6.67 0.36 -7.26
CA ASP A 114 -7.33 1.59 -7.65
C ASP A 114 -6.41 2.81 -7.50
N LEU A 115 -5.57 2.85 -6.45
CA LEU A 115 -4.51 3.85 -6.31
C LEU A 115 -3.55 3.77 -7.50
N MET A 116 -2.98 2.59 -7.76
CA MET A 116 -1.93 2.45 -8.76
C MET A 116 -2.43 2.67 -10.18
N GLU A 117 -3.61 2.17 -10.53
CA GLU A 117 -4.25 2.41 -11.82
C GLU A 117 -4.66 3.87 -11.98
N GLY A 118 -5.24 4.48 -10.95
CA GLY A 118 -5.62 5.90 -10.94
C GLY A 118 -4.44 6.84 -11.14
N LEU A 119 -3.32 6.57 -10.45
CA LEU A 119 -2.08 7.34 -10.63
C LEU A 119 -1.46 7.12 -12.01
N ARG A 120 -1.27 5.86 -12.44
CA ARG A 120 -0.63 5.52 -13.72
C ARG A 120 -1.44 5.98 -14.95
N LYS A 121 -2.75 6.19 -14.80
CA LYS A 121 -3.59 6.77 -15.85
C LYS A 121 -3.27 8.24 -16.12
N GLU A 122 -2.87 8.99 -15.10
CA GLU A 122 -2.73 10.45 -15.17
C GLU A 122 -1.26 10.91 -15.19
N LEU A 123 -0.36 10.09 -14.65
CA LEU A 123 1.03 10.43 -14.34
C LEU A 123 2.03 9.55 -15.10
N SER A 124 3.20 10.13 -15.39
CA SER A 124 4.39 9.36 -15.79
C SER A 124 4.89 8.48 -14.64
N THR A 125 5.71 7.48 -14.95
CA THR A 125 6.33 6.61 -13.95
C THR A 125 7.04 7.43 -12.86
N GLU A 126 7.86 8.41 -13.23
CA GLU A 126 8.62 9.25 -12.29
C GLU A 126 7.70 10.07 -11.38
N GLN A 127 6.57 10.56 -11.90
CA GLN A 127 5.58 11.28 -11.10
C GLN A 127 4.81 10.35 -10.16
N VAL A 128 4.50 9.12 -10.57
CA VAL A 128 3.94 8.11 -9.66
C VAL A 128 4.91 7.85 -8.52
N GLU A 129 6.20 7.61 -8.84
CA GLU A 129 7.23 7.39 -7.85
C GLU A 129 7.35 8.56 -6.86
N ALA A 130 7.28 9.80 -7.35
CA ALA A 130 7.30 11.00 -6.51
C ALA A 130 6.12 11.07 -5.53
N ILE A 131 4.92 10.61 -5.92
CA ILE A 131 3.77 10.49 -5.01
C ILE A 131 4.02 9.41 -3.97
N LEU A 132 4.45 8.21 -4.37
CA LEU A 132 4.70 7.11 -3.42
C LEU A 132 5.84 7.45 -2.43
N ASP A 133 6.81 8.27 -2.84
CA ASP A 133 7.85 8.80 -1.95
C ASP A 133 7.28 9.74 -0.87
N LYS A 134 6.15 10.41 -1.11
CA LYS A 134 5.46 11.20 -0.07
C LYS A 134 4.84 10.30 0.99
N TYR A 135 4.21 9.20 0.59
CA TYR A 135 3.68 8.18 1.51
C TYR A 135 4.79 7.59 2.39
N THR A 136 5.94 7.31 1.79
CA THR A 136 7.02 6.55 2.44
C THR A 136 8.16 7.42 2.95
N ILE A 137 8.05 8.74 2.82
CA ILE A 137 9.04 9.74 3.24
C ILE A 137 10.42 9.48 2.62
N GLY A 138 10.46 9.28 1.30
CA GLY A 138 11.69 9.16 0.53
C GLY A 138 12.60 7.99 0.94
N LYS A 139 12.03 6.93 1.54
CA LYS A 139 12.79 5.78 2.05
C LYS A 139 13.63 5.09 0.98
N VAL A 140 13.21 5.09 -0.29
CA VAL A 140 14.01 4.49 -1.38
C VAL A 140 15.38 5.15 -1.48
N ASP A 141 15.43 6.47 -1.66
CA ASP A 141 16.69 7.22 -1.75
C ASP A 141 17.50 7.13 -0.45
N PHE A 142 16.84 7.28 0.71
CA PHE A 142 17.49 7.17 2.02
C PHE A 142 18.17 5.80 2.20
N THR A 143 17.46 4.71 1.93
CA THR A 143 17.99 3.35 2.08
C THR A 143 19.06 3.05 1.03
N MET A 144 18.91 3.55 -0.19
CA MET A 144 19.89 3.37 -1.25
C MET A 144 21.23 4.04 -0.94
N LYS A 145 21.20 5.25 -0.37
CA LYS A 145 22.39 5.93 0.18
C LYS A 145 23.07 5.08 1.26
N GLY A 146 22.29 4.42 2.11
CA GLY A 146 22.80 3.47 3.10
C GLY A 146 23.55 2.29 2.46
N TYR A 147 22.99 1.66 1.44
CA TYR A 147 23.65 0.57 0.71
C TYR A 147 24.97 1.03 0.06
N LYS A 148 24.99 2.19 -0.60
CA LYS A 148 26.21 2.77 -1.18
C LYS A 148 27.28 3.11 -0.15
N ALA A 149 26.89 3.49 1.07
CA ALA A 149 27.83 3.75 2.15
C ALA A 149 28.43 2.46 2.74
N ILE A 150 27.63 1.39 2.84
CA ILE A 150 28.05 0.08 3.36
C ILE A 150 28.89 -0.68 2.32
N VAL A 151 28.55 -0.53 1.04
CA VAL A 151 29.17 -1.24 -0.09
C VAL A 151 29.62 -0.22 -1.14
N PRO A 152 30.78 0.44 -0.93
CA PRO A 152 31.24 1.53 -1.79
C PRO A 152 31.53 1.12 -3.24
N ASP A 153 31.78 -0.17 -3.47
CA ASP A 153 32.08 -0.79 -4.75
C ASP A 153 30.87 -1.57 -5.33
N LEU A 154 29.64 -1.12 -5.02
CA LEU A 154 28.43 -1.64 -5.65
C LEU A 154 28.53 -1.55 -7.17
N THR A 155 28.37 -2.69 -7.85
CA THR A 155 28.32 -2.70 -9.31
C THR A 155 26.99 -2.10 -9.79
N THR A 156 26.96 -1.61 -11.04
CA THR A 156 25.72 -1.07 -11.64
C THR A 156 24.58 -2.09 -11.64
N ALA A 157 24.88 -3.38 -11.84
CA ALA A 157 23.88 -4.44 -11.85
C ALA A 157 23.29 -4.70 -10.44
N GLU A 158 24.15 -4.73 -9.41
CA GLU A 158 23.70 -4.86 -8.04
C GLU A 158 22.89 -3.64 -7.59
N GLU A 159 23.37 -2.44 -7.95
CA GLU A 159 22.68 -1.18 -7.67
C GLU A 159 21.26 -1.20 -8.26
N ALA A 160 21.13 -1.54 -9.55
CA ALA A 160 19.83 -1.61 -10.21
C ALA A 160 18.91 -2.66 -9.55
N LYS A 161 19.44 -3.81 -9.13
CA LYS A 161 18.63 -4.85 -8.50
C LYS A 161 18.12 -4.45 -7.12
N ILE A 162 18.98 -3.85 -6.29
CA ILE A 162 18.59 -3.33 -4.97
C ILE A 162 17.57 -2.20 -5.14
N LEU A 163 17.80 -1.28 -6.07
CA LEU A 163 16.84 -0.22 -6.38
C LEU A 163 15.47 -0.79 -6.74
N GLY A 164 15.43 -1.84 -7.56
CA GLY A 164 14.20 -2.56 -7.90
C GLY A 164 13.46 -3.08 -6.66
N PHE A 165 14.15 -3.74 -5.73
CA PHE A 165 13.55 -4.19 -4.49
C PHE A 165 13.05 -3.04 -3.60
N LEU A 166 13.80 -1.94 -3.50
CA LEU A 166 13.37 -0.79 -2.71
C LEU A 166 12.15 -0.10 -3.33
N LYS A 167 12.05 -0.04 -4.66
CA LYS A 167 10.87 0.49 -5.36
C LYS A 167 9.65 -0.40 -5.15
N GLU A 168 9.81 -1.73 -5.19
CA GLU A 168 8.74 -2.68 -4.85
C GLU A 168 8.29 -2.49 -3.39
N GLY A 169 9.25 -2.35 -2.46
CA GLY A 169 8.95 -2.06 -1.05
C GLY A 169 8.23 -0.74 -0.83
N ARG A 170 8.52 0.29 -1.62
CA ARG A 170 7.80 1.56 -1.60
C ARG A 170 6.35 1.38 -2.03
N GLU A 171 6.11 0.69 -3.14
CA GLU A 171 4.75 0.43 -3.64
C GLU A 171 3.95 -0.36 -2.61
N MET A 172 4.50 -1.44 -2.04
CA MET A 172 3.79 -2.22 -1.01
C MET A 172 3.56 -1.46 0.30
N ALA A 173 4.44 -0.51 0.65
CA ALA A 173 4.35 0.18 1.93
C ALA A 173 3.27 1.26 1.96
N VAL A 174 2.71 1.69 0.82
CA VAL A 174 1.71 2.77 0.80
C VAL A 174 0.41 2.39 1.50
N ASP A 175 0.11 1.11 1.57
CA ASP A 175 -1.11 0.57 2.17
C ASP A 175 -1.10 0.54 3.71
N TYR A 176 -0.02 1.02 4.33
CA TYR A 176 0.16 0.95 5.78
C TYR A 176 0.13 2.34 6.41
N LYS A 177 -0.71 2.49 7.43
CA LYS A 177 -1.07 3.80 8.01
C LYS A 177 0.11 4.56 8.63
N ASN A 178 1.03 3.88 9.30
CA ASN A 178 2.05 4.54 10.13
C ASN A 178 3.49 4.13 9.81
N MET A 179 4.44 4.97 10.24
CA MET A 179 5.86 4.84 9.93
C MET A 179 6.50 3.54 10.43
N LYS A 180 6.02 2.99 11.56
CA LYS A 180 6.54 1.71 12.07
C LYS A 180 6.19 0.57 11.13
N GLN A 181 4.94 0.55 10.65
CA GLN A 181 4.48 -0.43 9.67
C GLN A 181 5.17 -0.26 8.32
N ILE A 182 5.23 0.97 7.78
CA ILE A 182 5.98 1.29 6.56
C ILE A 182 7.43 0.79 6.67
N SER A 183 8.10 1.05 7.80
CA SER A 183 9.47 0.58 8.01
C SER A 183 9.58 -0.94 8.05
N ALA A 184 8.60 -1.64 8.62
CA ALA A 184 8.58 -3.11 8.65
C ALA A 184 8.41 -3.70 7.24
N ILE A 185 7.58 -3.10 6.39
CA ILE A 185 7.46 -3.52 4.98
C ILE A 185 8.77 -3.30 4.23
N PHE A 186 9.41 -2.14 4.37
CA PHE A 186 10.73 -1.90 3.79
C PHE A 186 11.78 -2.91 4.29
N GLU A 187 11.69 -3.38 5.53
CA GLU A 187 12.63 -4.37 6.08
C GLU A 187 12.59 -5.71 5.33
N ILE A 188 11.42 -6.12 4.84
CA ILE A 188 11.28 -7.32 3.99
C ILE A 188 12.14 -7.18 2.73
N TYR A 189 12.10 -6.01 2.10
CA TYR A 189 12.81 -5.70 0.86
C TYR A 189 14.31 -5.44 1.05
N LYS A 190 14.67 -4.87 2.21
CA LYS A 190 16.08 -4.81 2.64
C LYS A 190 16.63 -6.22 2.83
N THR A 191 15.88 -7.11 3.48
CA THR A 191 16.29 -8.51 3.64
C THR A 191 16.48 -9.21 2.29
N LYS A 192 15.58 -8.99 1.32
CA LYS A 192 15.76 -9.49 -0.07
C LYS A 192 17.04 -8.95 -0.72
N SER A 193 17.34 -7.66 -0.53
CA SER A 193 18.55 -7.01 -1.05
C SER A 193 19.82 -7.60 -0.43
N GLU A 194 19.81 -7.83 0.88
CA GLU A 194 20.92 -8.48 1.61
C GLU A 194 21.15 -9.91 1.16
N GLN A 195 20.08 -10.69 1.02
CA GLN A 195 20.13 -12.06 0.49
C GLN A 195 20.68 -12.09 -0.94
N PHE A 196 20.26 -11.16 -1.79
CA PHE A 196 20.78 -11.03 -3.14
C PHE A 196 22.29 -10.76 -3.16
N LEU A 197 22.78 -9.83 -2.33
CA LEU A 197 24.22 -9.57 -2.23
C LEU A 197 24.99 -10.80 -1.72
N ASN A 198 24.46 -11.48 -0.71
CA ASN A 198 25.07 -12.71 -0.18
C ASN A 198 25.17 -13.81 -1.25
N ASN A 199 24.10 -14.00 -2.02
CA ASN A 199 24.05 -15.00 -3.09
C ASN A 199 24.99 -14.65 -4.26
N ASN A 200 25.38 -13.38 -4.40
CA ASN A 200 26.31 -12.89 -5.42
C ASN A 200 27.75 -12.76 -4.91
N GLY A 201 28.11 -13.51 -3.86
CA GLY A 201 29.49 -13.64 -3.40
C GLY A 201 29.95 -12.55 -2.43
N ARG A 202 29.06 -11.66 -1.97
CA ARG A 202 29.34 -10.74 -0.87
C ARG A 202 29.01 -11.38 0.47
N ASN A 203 29.50 -10.78 1.56
CA ASN A 203 29.09 -11.13 2.91
C ASN A 203 28.55 -9.88 3.60
N TRP A 204 27.22 -9.73 3.59
CA TRP A 204 26.54 -8.57 4.15
C TRP A 204 26.90 -8.32 5.62
N ARG A 205 26.99 -9.39 6.41
CA ARG A 205 27.33 -9.30 7.84
C ARG A 205 28.71 -8.68 8.05
N THR A 206 29.70 -9.10 7.26
CA THR A 206 31.05 -8.53 7.30
C THR A 206 31.04 -7.07 6.84
N LEU A 207 30.45 -6.79 5.68
CA LEU A 207 30.37 -5.43 5.11
C LEU A 207 29.73 -4.43 6.08
N TYR A 208 28.59 -4.80 6.68
CA TYR A 208 27.89 -3.98 7.65
C TYR A 208 28.70 -3.79 8.94
N SER A 209 29.38 -4.84 9.42
CA SER A 209 30.26 -4.76 10.60
C SER A 209 31.40 -3.78 10.37
N ASP A 210 32.07 -3.86 9.23
CA ASP A 210 33.23 -3.02 8.91
C ASP A 210 32.83 -1.56 8.68
N TYR A 211 31.71 -1.33 7.99
CA TYR A 211 31.11 0.00 7.91
C TYR A 211 30.81 0.59 9.30
N THR A 212 30.19 -0.20 10.19
CA THR A 212 29.86 0.25 11.55
C THR A 212 31.11 0.59 12.36
N LYS A 213 32.18 -0.22 12.26
CA LYS A 213 33.47 0.06 12.91
C LYS A 213 34.06 1.37 12.39
N LYS A 214 34.08 1.57 11.07
CA LYS A 214 34.57 2.79 10.42
C LYS A 214 33.85 4.04 10.94
N ILE A 215 32.51 4.06 10.92
CA ILE A 215 31.73 5.21 11.39
C ILE A 215 31.93 5.48 12.89
N LYS A 216 32.09 4.44 13.72
CA LYS A 216 32.40 4.61 15.14
C LYS A 216 33.77 5.27 15.35
N ALA A 217 34.79 4.84 14.62
CA ALA A 217 36.12 5.43 14.68
C ALA A 217 36.12 6.90 14.21
N GLU A 218 35.46 7.20 13.10
CA GLU A 218 35.31 8.58 12.59
C GLU A 218 34.62 9.50 13.60
N LYS A 219 33.57 9.01 14.28
CA LYS A 219 32.87 9.78 15.32
C LYS A 219 33.73 10.02 16.56
N ALA A 220 34.59 9.07 16.94
CA ALA A 220 35.51 9.25 18.06
C ALA A 220 36.58 10.31 17.74
N ASN A 221 37.14 10.27 16.53
CA ASN A 221 38.16 11.22 16.08
C ASN A 221 37.63 12.65 15.91
N LYS A 222 36.32 12.83 15.63
CA LYS A 222 35.67 14.15 15.56
C LYS A 222 35.30 14.75 16.93
N LYS A 223 35.38 13.95 18.00
CA LYS A 223 35.11 14.38 19.38
C LYS A 223 36.39 14.68 20.16
N GLN A 224 37.55 14.38 19.59
CA GLN A 224 38.87 14.82 20.04
C GLN A 224 39.22 16.13 19.35
#